data_AF-A0A6P6YA65-F1
#
_entry.id   AF-A0A6P6YA65-F1
#
_cell.length_a   1.000
_cell.length_b   1.000
_cell.length_c   1.000
_cell.angle_alpha   90.00
_cell.angle_beta   90.00
_cell.angle_gamma   90.00
#
_symmetry.space_group_name_H-M   'P 1'
#
loop_
_entity.id
_entity.type
_entity.pdbx_description
1 polymer ?
#
loop_
_entity_poly.entity_id
_entity_poly.type
_entity_poly.pdbx_seq_one_letter_code
_entity_poly.pdbx_strand_id
1 'polypeptide(L)'
;MKHIVDEYDSHQYRLIHSIDIILFLYWFIRLSILLLMYLDSEKYPLFQYEYGAAYFWQYRQILNKFFLIILIFFALIGLLGIRTFFLQHSDQLSFQLLYDCIVFNTDQYWNSFDTQENFTIKQSERFRQYRQQFDRNHRYLSMINPLADRLISFRVWFDSWLQMDRIDRNLFQQHNRMRLFQHSPIEGRNRVLLFIFLSDYFSIFLHILSGL
;
A
#
# COMPACT_ATOMS: atom_id res chain seq x y z
N MET A 1 -1.50 -14.96 1.56
CA MET A 1 -0.23 -15.19 0.83
C MET A 1 0.58 -16.40 1.30
N LYS A 2 0.56 -16.84 2.57
CA LYS A 2 1.29 -18.07 2.96
C LYS A 2 0.73 -19.34 2.28
N HIS A 3 -0.60 -19.41 2.16
CA HIS A 3 -1.34 -20.37 1.34
C HIS A 3 -0.93 -20.39 -0.14
N ILE A 4 -0.28 -19.34 -0.68
CA ILE A 4 0.21 -19.33 -2.07
C ILE A 4 1.29 -20.37 -2.28
N VAL A 5 2.15 -20.57 -1.27
CA VAL A 5 3.22 -21.56 -1.35
C VAL A 5 2.73 -22.92 -0.85
N ASP A 6 1.92 -22.93 0.22
CA ASP A 6 1.46 -24.18 0.84
C ASP A 6 0.43 -24.93 -0.03
N GLU A 7 -0.38 -24.22 -0.81
CA GLU A 7 -1.44 -24.78 -1.66
C GLU A 7 -1.18 -24.58 -3.17
N TYR A 8 0.06 -24.22 -3.55
CA TYR A 8 0.42 -23.88 -4.94
C TYR A 8 -0.03 -24.92 -5.98
N ASP A 9 -0.02 -26.20 -5.59
CA ASP A 9 -0.42 -27.32 -6.44
C ASP A 9 -1.90 -27.74 -6.32
N SER A 10 -2.67 -27.10 -5.44
CA SER A 10 -4.08 -27.43 -5.27
C SER A 10 -4.93 -26.92 -6.43
N HIS A 11 -5.95 -27.70 -6.81
CA HIS A 11 -6.86 -27.33 -7.90
C HIS A 11 -7.71 -26.09 -7.54
N GLN A 12 -8.06 -25.92 -6.26
CA GLN A 12 -8.80 -24.74 -5.79
C GLN A 12 -7.97 -23.47 -5.90
N TYR A 13 -6.68 -23.55 -5.56
CA TYR A 13 -5.71 -22.46 -5.70
C TYR A 13 -5.60 -21.99 -7.16
N ARG A 14 -5.44 -22.92 -8.11
CA ARG A 14 -5.35 -22.60 -9.55
C ARG A 14 -6.62 -21.92 -10.10
N LEU A 15 -7.80 -22.31 -9.61
CA LEU A 15 -9.08 -21.72 -10.02
C LEU A 15 -9.25 -20.29 -9.50
N ILE A 16 -9.04 -20.09 -8.19
CA ILE A 16 -9.13 -18.75 -7.57
C ILE A 16 -8.15 -17.80 -8.25
N HIS A 17 -6.93 -18.24 -8.53
CA HIS A 17 -5.95 -17.37 -9.19
C HIS A 17 -6.18 -17.15 -10.67
N SER A 18 -6.81 -18.09 -11.37
CA SER A 18 -7.28 -17.82 -12.72
C SER A 18 -8.32 -16.70 -12.73
N ILE A 19 -9.20 -16.66 -11.73
CA ILE A 19 -10.17 -15.58 -11.55
C ILE A 19 -9.45 -14.26 -11.24
N ASP A 20 -8.46 -14.26 -10.34
CA ASP A 20 -7.68 -13.06 -10.01
C ASP A 20 -6.95 -12.48 -11.23
N ILE A 21 -6.38 -13.35 -12.07
CA ILE A 21 -5.72 -12.94 -13.32
C ILE A 21 -6.73 -12.33 -14.30
N ILE A 22 -7.91 -12.95 -14.46
CA ILE A 22 -8.97 -12.43 -15.33
C ILE A 22 -9.46 -11.07 -14.83
N LEU A 23 -9.68 -10.93 -13.52
CA LEU A 23 -10.08 -9.66 -12.89
C LEU A 23 -9.01 -8.59 -13.11
N PHE A 24 -7.73 -8.92 -12.89
CA PHE A 24 -6.64 -8.00 -13.15
C PHE A 24 -6.59 -7.57 -14.62
N LEU A 25 -6.73 -8.52 -15.56
CA LEU A 25 -6.66 -8.23 -16.99
C LEU A 25 -7.84 -7.36 -17.43
N TYR A 26 -9.04 -7.61 -16.91
CA TYR A 26 -10.20 -6.74 -17.05
C TYR A 26 -9.91 -5.32 -16.55
N TRP A 27 -9.34 -5.19 -15.34
CA TRP A 27 -8.99 -3.90 -14.76
C TRP A 27 -7.90 -3.16 -15.53
N PHE A 28 -6.89 -3.87 -15.99
CA PHE A 28 -5.81 -3.32 -16.79
C PHE A 28 -6.34 -2.77 -18.12
N ILE A 29 -7.23 -3.51 -18.80
CA ILE A 29 -7.90 -3.03 -20.01
C ILE A 29 -8.73 -1.79 -19.70
N ARG A 30 -9.51 -1.80 -18.62
CA ARG A 30 -10.36 -0.66 -18.21
C ARG A 30 -9.53 0.60 -17.93
N LEU A 31 -8.44 0.47 -17.19
CA LEU A 31 -7.50 1.57 -16.92
C LEU A 31 -6.82 2.06 -18.20
N SER A 32 -6.46 1.16 -19.11
CA SER A 32 -5.88 1.52 -20.41
C SER A 32 -6.84 2.34 -21.28
N ILE A 33 -8.14 2.01 -21.26
CA ILE A 33 -9.15 2.78 -22.00
C ILE A 33 -9.40 4.15 -21.34
N LEU A 34 -9.43 4.22 -20.00
CA LEU A 34 -9.48 5.50 -19.28
C LEU A 34 -8.27 6.39 -19.59
N LEU A 35 -7.08 5.79 -19.71
CA LEU A 35 -5.86 6.50 -20.11
C LEU A 35 -5.97 7.03 -21.55
N LEU A 36 -6.47 6.22 -22.49
CA LEU A 36 -6.70 6.66 -23.87
C LEU A 36 -7.69 7.82 -23.93
N MET A 37 -8.78 7.76 -23.17
CA MET A 37 -9.75 8.85 -23.03
C MET A 37 -9.13 10.11 -22.40
N TYR A 38 -8.22 9.97 -21.43
CA TYR A 38 -7.50 11.11 -20.85
C TYR A 38 -6.55 11.76 -21.87
N LEU A 39 -5.87 10.97 -22.70
CA LEU A 39 -4.92 11.45 -23.71
C LEU A 39 -5.61 12.11 -24.91
N ASP A 40 -6.72 11.53 -25.38
CA ASP A 40 -7.48 12.03 -26.53
C ASP A 40 -8.99 11.85 -26.30
N SER A 41 -9.54 12.82 -25.58
CA SER A 41 -10.93 12.83 -25.13
C SER A 41 -11.92 12.99 -26.29
N GLU A 42 -11.54 13.72 -27.33
CA GLU A 42 -12.44 14.02 -28.47
C GLU A 42 -12.60 12.81 -29.39
N LYS A 43 -11.54 12.02 -29.57
CA LYS A 43 -11.55 10.84 -30.42
C LYS A 43 -12.13 9.61 -29.74
N TYR A 44 -12.02 9.51 -28.42
CA TYR A 44 -12.44 8.33 -27.65
C TYR A 44 -13.30 8.72 -26.43
N PRO A 45 -14.56 9.19 -26.61
CA PRO A 45 -15.51 9.45 -25.52
C PRO A 45 -16.11 8.15 -24.94
N LEU A 46 -15.27 7.13 -24.78
CA LEU A 46 -15.66 5.83 -24.23
C LEU A 46 -15.91 5.99 -22.73
N PHE A 47 -16.93 5.30 -22.20
CA PHE A 47 -17.30 5.31 -20.78
C PHE A 47 -17.77 6.65 -20.19
N GLN A 48 -18.08 7.68 -20.98
CA GLN A 48 -18.61 8.96 -20.48
C GLN A 48 -19.85 8.87 -19.55
N TYR A 49 -20.59 7.75 -19.60
CA TYR A 49 -21.77 7.49 -18.77
C TYR A 49 -21.49 6.59 -17.55
N GLU A 50 -20.28 6.07 -17.39
CA GLU A 50 -19.88 5.36 -16.17
C GLU A 50 -19.35 6.36 -15.14
N TYR A 51 -19.76 6.20 -13.87
CA TYR A 51 -19.44 7.14 -12.78
C TYR A 51 -17.94 7.42 -12.64
N GLY A 52 -17.11 6.37 -12.64
CA GLY A 52 -15.66 6.52 -12.51
C GLY A 52 -15.04 7.25 -13.70
N ALA A 53 -15.43 6.89 -14.92
CA ALA A 53 -14.92 7.50 -16.14
C ALA A 53 -15.39 8.96 -16.31
N ALA A 54 -16.64 9.26 -15.96
CA ALA A 54 -17.18 10.61 -15.94
C ALA A 54 -16.43 11.52 -14.97
N TYR A 55 -16.04 11.00 -13.80
CA TYR A 55 -15.17 11.71 -12.86
C TYR A 55 -13.81 12.05 -13.50
N PHE A 56 -13.13 11.07 -14.10
CA PHE A 56 -11.87 11.32 -14.80
C PHE A 56 -12.03 12.32 -15.96
N TRP A 57 -13.14 12.25 -16.70
CA TRP A 57 -13.45 13.18 -17.78
C TRP A 57 -13.64 14.61 -17.28
N GLN A 58 -14.42 14.81 -16.22
CA GLN A 58 -14.75 16.11 -15.65
C GLN A 58 -13.52 16.78 -15.02
N TYR A 59 -12.68 16.00 -14.34
CA TYR A 59 -11.50 16.51 -13.64
C TYR A 59 -10.21 16.41 -14.46
N ARG A 60 -10.27 16.07 -15.76
CA ARG A 60 -9.07 15.85 -16.61
C ARG A 60 -8.12 17.05 -16.66
N GLN A 61 -8.64 18.27 -16.58
CA GLN A 61 -7.82 19.48 -16.60
C GLN A 61 -7.09 19.74 -15.27
N ILE A 62 -7.58 19.16 -14.17
CA ILE A 62 -7.01 19.27 -12.82
C ILE A 62 -6.13 18.05 -12.51
N LEU A 63 -6.45 16.88 -13.09
CA LEU A 63 -5.66 15.66 -13.01
C LEU A 63 -4.29 15.88 -13.64
N ASN A 64 -3.33 16.19 -12.77
CA ASN A 64 -1.95 16.47 -13.14
C ASN A 64 -1.27 15.19 -13.66
N LYS A 65 -0.38 15.32 -14.64
CA LYS A 65 0.43 14.21 -15.22
C LYS A 65 1.14 13.37 -14.15
N PHE A 66 1.42 13.98 -12.99
CA PHE A 66 1.96 13.31 -11.81
C PHE A 66 1.09 12.14 -11.29
N PHE A 67 -0.23 12.31 -11.21
CA PHE A 67 -1.13 11.24 -10.76
C PHE A 67 -1.21 10.08 -11.75
N LEU A 68 -1.09 10.40 -13.05
CA LEU A 68 -1.05 9.41 -14.11
C LEU A 68 0.24 8.58 -14.05
N ILE A 69 1.38 9.21 -13.76
CA ILE A 69 2.66 8.51 -13.52
C ILE A 69 2.53 7.56 -12.31
N ILE A 70 1.93 8.01 -11.22
CA ILE A 70 1.68 7.18 -10.04
C ILE A 70 0.81 5.97 -10.39
N LEU A 71 -0.26 6.17 -11.15
CA LEU A 71 -1.19 5.12 -11.58
C LEU A 71 -0.50 4.08 -12.47
N ILE A 72 0.35 4.51 -13.41
CA ILE A 72 1.18 3.61 -14.23
C ILE A 72 2.13 2.79 -13.34
N PHE A 73 2.75 3.41 -12.34
CA PHE A 73 3.62 2.71 -11.40
C PHE A 73 2.88 1.61 -10.64
N PHE A 74 1.66 1.87 -10.15
CA PHE A 74 0.83 0.85 -9.52
C PHE A 74 0.48 -0.30 -10.47
N ALA A 75 0.12 0.01 -11.73
CA ALA A 75 -0.17 -1.02 -12.73
C ALA A 75 1.04 -1.91 -13.03
N LEU A 76 2.23 -1.32 -13.16
CA LEU A 76 3.48 -2.06 -13.38
C LEU A 76 3.84 -2.96 -12.19
N ILE A 77 3.63 -2.49 -10.97
CA ILE A 77 3.88 -3.28 -9.76
C ILE A 77 2.89 -4.43 -9.64
N GLY A 78 1.60 -4.19 -9.94
CA GLY A 78 0.60 -5.26 -10.01
C GLY A 78 0.97 -6.34 -11.04
N LEU A 79 1.44 -5.93 -12.22
CA LEU A 79 1.88 -6.85 -13.27
C LEU A 79 3.11 -7.66 -12.87
N LEU A 80 4.09 -7.03 -12.19
CA LEU A 80 5.26 -7.72 -11.63
C LEU A 80 4.85 -8.71 -10.54
N GLY A 81 3.94 -8.34 -9.66
CA GLY A 81 3.39 -9.22 -8.63
C GLY A 81 2.73 -10.45 -9.25
N ILE A 82 1.87 -10.25 -10.25
CA ILE A 82 1.16 -11.38 -10.90
C ILE A 82 2.13 -12.31 -11.62
N ARG A 83 3.04 -11.74 -12.40
CA ARG A 83 4.05 -12.52 -13.10
C ARG A 83 4.86 -13.36 -12.12
N THR A 84 5.28 -12.76 -11.02
CA THR A 84 6.21 -13.41 -10.11
C THR A 84 5.54 -14.40 -9.18
N PHE A 85 4.32 -14.13 -8.68
CA PHE A 85 3.64 -15.05 -7.76
C PHE A 85 2.76 -16.10 -8.44
N PHE A 86 2.27 -15.85 -9.65
CA PHE A 86 1.32 -16.78 -10.32
C PHE A 86 1.86 -17.43 -11.58
N LEU A 87 2.77 -16.79 -12.32
CA LEU A 87 3.31 -17.35 -13.57
C LEU A 87 4.71 -17.98 -13.40
N GLN A 88 5.40 -17.63 -12.31
CA GLN A 88 6.76 -18.05 -12.06
C GLN A 88 6.82 -19.15 -11.00
N HIS A 89 7.66 -20.16 -11.22
CA HIS A 89 7.82 -21.26 -10.27
C HIS A 89 8.50 -20.78 -8.99
N SER A 90 8.12 -21.38 -7.86
CA SER A 90 8.60 -21.05 -6.51
C SER A 90 10.11 -21.20 -6.31
N ASP A 91 10.75 -22.04 -7.13
CA ASP A 91 12.20 -22.28 -7.10
C ASP A 91 13.03 -21.13 -7.69
N GLN A 92 12.39 -20.17 -8.38
CA GLN A 92 13.11 -19.07 -9.01
C GLN A 92 13.45 -17.96 -8.01
N LEU A 93 14.65 -17.41 -8.14
CA LEU A 93 15.18 -16.42 -7.20
C LEU A 93 14.29 -15.15 -7.08
N SER A 94 13.68 -14.70 -8.18
CA SER A 94 12.74 -13.56 -8.11
C SER A 94 11.45 -13.88 -7.35
N PHE A 95 10.96 -15.13 -7.40
CA PHE A 95 9.86 -15.59 -6.56
C PHE A 95 10.27 -15.53 -5.09
N GLN A 96 11.43 -16.12 -4.75
CA GLN A 96 11.93 -16.13 -3.37
C GLN A 96 12.19 -14.72 -2.83
N LEU A 97 12.72 -13.81 -3.65
CA LEU A 97 12.93 -12.42 -3.26
C LEU A 97 11.61 -11.71 -2.92
N LEU A 98 10.61 -11.80 -3.80
CA LEU A 98 9.31 -11.17 -3.54
C LEU A 98 8.58 -11.88 -2.39
N TYR A 99 8.67 -13.20 -2.29
CA TYR A 99 8.09 -13.94 -1.18
C TYR A 99 8.70 -13.54 0.17
N ASP A 100 10.03 -13.46 0.27
CA ASP A 100 10.72 -13.02 1.48
C ASP A 100 10.37 -11.57 1.83
N CYS A 101 10.35 -10.68 0.84
CA CYS A 101 10.08 -9.25 1.05
C CYS A 101 8.62 -8.96 1.42
N ILE A 102 7.67 -9.71 0.86
CA ILE A 102 6.24 -9.45 0.98
C ILE A 102 5.63 -10.39 2.01
N VAL A 103 5.70 -11.69 1.77
CA VAL A 103 4.96 -12.69 2.55
C VAL A 103 5.62 -12.94 3.90
N PHE A 104 6.90 -13.30 3.90
CA PHE A 104 7.63 -13.58 5.14
C PHE A 104 7.71 -12.34 6.03
N ASN A 105 8.04 -11.19 5.43
CA ASN A 105 8.12 -9.91 6.13
C ASN A 105 6.78 -9.51 6.77
N THR A 106 5.66 -9.73 6.06
CA THR A 106 4.31 -9.46 6.59
C THR A 106 3.95 -10.45 7.70
N ASP A 107 4.27 -11.73 7.57
CA ASP A 107 4.02 -12.73 8.62
C ASP A 107 4.78 -12.37 9.91
N GLN A 108 6.06 -12.00 9.79
CA GLN A 108 6.86 -11.54 10.92
C GLN A 108 6.36 -10.22 11.50
N TYR A 109 5.79 -9.33 10.67
CA TYR A 109 5.16 -8.09 11.11
C TYR A 109 4.02 -8.40 12.09
N TRP A 110 3.12 -9.32 11.72
CA TRP A 110 1.99 -9.69 12.59
C TRP A 110 2.44 -10.47 13.82
N ASN A 111 3.48 -11.28 13.72
CA ASN A 111 4.01 -12.00 14.89
C ASN A 111 4.79 -11.11 15.86
N SER A 112 5.10 -9.86 15.48
CA SER A 112 5.88 -8.94 16.29
C SER A 112 5.06 -7.77 16.86
N PHE A 113 3.72 -7.89 16.88
CA PHE A 113 2.89 -6.85 17.50
C PHE A 113 3.25 -6.66 18.97
N ASP A 114 3.47 -5.40 19.32
CA ASP A 114 3.66 -4.97 20.69
C ASP A 114 2.31 -4.95 21.42
N THR A 115 2.36 -4.86 22.75
CA THR A 115 1.13 -4.75 23.55
C THR A 115 0.43 -3.42 23.26
N GLN A 116 -0.90 -3.43 23.36
CA GLN A 116 -1.72 -2.23 23.15
C GLN A 116 -1.35 -1.09 24.13
N GLU A 117 -0.89 -1.44 25.32
CA GLU A 117 -0.40 -0.51 26.33
C GLU A 117 0.88 0.20 25.86
N ASN A 118 1.89 -0.55 25.42
CA ASN A 118 3.14 0.01 24.90
C ASN A 118 2.90 0.89 23.67
N PHE A 119 2.00 0.48 22.77
CA PHE A 119 1.61 1.28 21.62
C PHE A 119 0.98 2.63 22.04
N THR A 120 0.10 2.61 23.04
CA THR A 120 -0.56 3.82 23.55
C THR A 120 0.45 4.76 24.22
N ILE A 121 1.39 4.20 24.98
CA ILE A 121 2.49 4.95 25.60
C ILE A 121 3.32 5.65 24.52
N LYS A 122 3.81 4.92 23.51
CA LYS A 122 4.59 5.46 22.38
C LYS A 122 3.86 6.58 21.63
N GLN A 123 2.57 6.40 21.34
CA GLN A 123 1.76 7.45 20.72
C GLN A 123 1.65 8.69 21.60
N SER A 124 1.39 8.51 22.90
CA SER A 124 1.24 9.62 23.83
C SER A 124 2.53 10.43 24.01
N GLU A 125 3.68 9.75 24.02
CA GLU A 125 5.00 10.39 24.09
C GLU A 125 5.28 11.22 22.84
N ARG A 126 5.04 10.67 21.65
CA ARG A 126 5.20 11.43 20.40
C ARG A 126 4.25 12.59 20.28
N PHE A 127 3.01 12.41 20.70
CA PHE A 127 2.04 13.49 20.72
C PHE A 127 2.54 14.64 21.57
N ARG A 128 3.06 14.37 22.78
CA ARG A 128 3.68 15.40 23.63
C ARG A 128 4.89 16.04 22.98
N GLN A 129 5.78 15.26 22.37
CA GLN A 129 6.98 15.78 21.68
C GLN A 129 6.60 16.71 20.52
N TYR A 130 5.67 16.29 19.66
CA TYR A 130 5.21 17.10 18.54
C TYR A 130 4.41 18.32 18.99
N ARG A 131 3.64 18.21 20.07
CA ARG A 131 2.97 19.36 20.67
C ARG A 131 3.98 20.39 21.17
N GLN A 132 5.01 19.96 21.91
CA GLN A 132 6.07 20.85 22.38
C GLN A 132 6.85 21.49 21.23
N GLN A 133 7.14 20.75 20.16
CA GLN A 133 7.79 21.30 18.97
C GLN A 133 6.89 22.30 18.21
N PHE A 134 5.60 21.99 18.08
CA PHE A 134 4.63 22.86 17.42
C PHE A 134 4.42 24.16 18.22
N ASP A 135 4.33 24.08 19.54
CA ASP A 135 4.20 25.25 20.42
C ASP A 135 5.43 26.17 20.35
N ARG A 136 6.63 25.60 20.20
CA ARG A 136 7.88 26.36 20.02
C ARG A 136 7.96 27.04 18.66
N ASN A 137 7.59 26.33 17.58
CA ASN A 137 7.74 26.83 16.21
C ASN A 137 6.59 27.72 15.74
N HIS A 138 5.38 27.51 16.28
CA HIS A 138 4.15 28.13 15.81
C HIS A 138 3.29 28.63 16.98
N ARG A 139 3.85 29.54 17.78
CA ARG A 139 3.25 30.10 19.00
C ARG A 139 1.85 30.71 18.81
N TYR A 140 1.54 31.23 17.63
CA TYR A 140 0.23 31.80 17.30
C TYR A 140 -0.80 30.73 16.87
N LEU A 141 -0.35 29.67 16.19
CA LEU A 141 -1.24 28.58 15.75
C LEU A 141 -1.54 27.59 16.88
N SER A 142 -0.64 27.45 17.86
CA SER A 142 -0.87 26.64 19.07
C SER A 142 -1.97 27.17 19.97
N MET A 143 -2.32 28.46 19.84
CA MET A 143 -3.45 29.07 20.54
C MET A 143 -4.80 28.54 20.02
N ILE A 144 -4.86 28.05 18.77
CA ILE A 144 -6.05 27.46 18.16
C ILE A 144 -6.08 25.96 18.46
N ASN A 145 -6.35 25.66 19.73
CA ASN A 145 -6.13 24.34 20.34
C ASN A 145 -6.71 23.13 19.54
N PRO A 146 -7.98 23.14 19.07
CA PRO A 146 -8.56 21.93 18.46
C PRO A 146 -8.04 21.62 17.05
N LEU A 147 -7.58 22.63 16.29
CA LEU A 147 -7.02 22.41 14.95
C LEU A 147 -5.55 21.98 15.04
N ALA A 148 -4.78 22.59 15.94
CA ALA A 148 -3.41 22.18 16.21
C ALA A 148 -3.34 20.73 16.70
N ASP A 149 -4.21 20.34 17.64
CA ASP A 149 -4.27 18.95 18.12
C ASP A 149 -4.67 17.95 17.06
N ARG A 150 -5.59 18.30 16.14
CA ARG A 150 -5.94 17.43 15.01
C ARG A 150 -4.80 17.26 14.01
N LEU A 151 -4.06 18.32 13.71
CA LEU A 151 -2.90 18.22 12.81
C LEU A 151 -1.79 17.40 13.44
N ILE A 152 -1.53 17.61 14.73
CA ILE A 152 -0.53 16.83 15.47
C ILE A 152 -0.97 15.38 15.59
N SER A 153 -2.24 15.09 15.90
CA SER A 153 -2.72 13.70 15.98
C SER A 153 -2.67 12.99 14.64
N PHE A 154 -3.00 13.68 13.54
CA PHE A 154 -2.82 13.14 12.19
C PHE A 154 -1.36 12.83 11.88
N ARG A 155 -0.44 13.74 12.25
CA ARG A 155 1.00 13.52 12.11
C ARG A 155 1.50 12.36 12.96
N VAL A 156 1.08 12.27 14.22
CA VAL A 156 1.41 11.15 15.11
C VAL A 156 0.90 9.84 14.53
N TRP A 157 -0.34 9.80 14.03
CA TRP A 157 -0.90 8.63 13.39
C TRP A 157 -0.05 8.20 12.19
N PHE A 158 0.27 9.14 11.29
CA PHE A 158 1.07 8.85 10.10
C PHE A 158 2.49 8.39 10.43
N ASP A 159 3.16 9.08 11.36
CA ASP A 159 4.52 8.72 11.79
C ASP A 159 4.53 7.42 12.60
N SER A 160 3.47 7.12 13.35
CA SER A 160 3.33 5.87 14.08
C SER A 160 3.24 4.67 13.15
N TRP A 161 2.57 4.84 12.00
CA TRP A 161 2.59 3.88 10.91
C TRP A 161 3.98 3.77 10.26
N LEU A 162 4.60 4.89 9.91
CA LEU A 162 5.94 4.90 9.27
C LEU A 162 7.02 4.26 10.15
N GLN A 163 6.96 4.50 11.46
CA GLN A 163 7.95 4.04 12.42
C GLN A 163 7.59 2.69 13.06
N MET A 164 6.47 2.09 12.65
CA MET A 164 5.95 0.81 13.18
C MET A 164 5.86 0.77 14.70
N ASP A 165 5.26 1.77 15.34
CA ASP A 165 5.20 1.80 16.81
C ASP A 165 4.37 0.68 17.41
N ARG A 166 3.50 0.09 16.58
CA ARG A 166 2.70 -1.09 16.90
C ARG A 166 3.53 -2.36 17.04
N ILE A 167 4.81 -2.33 16.69
CA ILE A 167 5.68 -3.51 16.66
C ILE A 167 6.80 -3.36 17.67
N ASP A 168 7.13 -4.47 18.33
CA ASP A 168 8.39 -4.58 19.05
C ASP A 168 9.52 -4.75 18.02
N ARG A 169 10.30 -3.68 17.85
CA ARG A 169 11.41 -3.64 16.89
C ARG A 169 12.48 -4.67 17.19
N ASN A 170 12.74 -4.97 18.47
CA ASN A 170 13.78 -5.93 18.85
C ASN A 170 13.32 -7.33 18.49
N LEU A 171 12.06 -7.63 18.81
CA LEU A 171 11.44 -8.92 18.48
C LEU A 171 11.35 -9.12 16.96
N PHE A 172 10.93 -8.09 16.22
CA PHE A 172 10.88 -8.12 14.76
C PHE A 172 12.26 -8.33 14.14
N GLN A 173 13.29 -7.63 14.62
CA GLN A 173 14.67 -7.82 14.15
C GLN A 173 15.21 -9.22 14.39
N GLN A 174 14.90 -9.79 15.55
CA GLN A 174 15.40 -11.09 15.95
C GLN A 174 14.79 -12.22 15.11
N HIS A 175 13.48 -12.13 14.84
CA HIS A 175 12.73 -13.17 14.13
C HIS A 175 12.73 -13.00 12.60
N ASN A 176 12.86 -11.76 12.10
CA ASN A 176 12.82 -11.47 10.67
C ASN A 176 14.20 -11.57 9.99
N ARG A 177 14.76 -12.78 9.98
CA ARG A 177 15.98 -13.11 9.26
C ARG A 177 15.66 -13.58 7.83
N MET A 178 15.33 -12.64 6.94
CA MET A 178 15.19 -12.94 5.51
C MET A 178 16.48 -13.55 4.97
N ARG A 179 16.38 -14.62 4.16
CA ARG A 179 17.56 -15.34 3.67
C ARG A 179 18.36 -14.50 2.67
N LEU A 180 17.67 -13.78 1.79
CA LEU A 180 18.27 -13.03 0.67
C LEU A 180 18.67 -11.59 1.01
N PHE A 181 17.98 -10.96 1.97
CA PHE A 181 18.24 -9.56 2.35
C PHE A 181 18.64 -9.43 3.82
N GLN A 182 19.64 -10.17 4.28
CA GLN A 182 20.05 -10.16 5.68
C GLN A 182 20.45 -8.77 6.19
N HIS A 183 21.08 -7.96 5.33
CA HIS A 183 21.64 -6.64 5.69
C HIS A 183 20.81 -5.43 5.24
N SER A 184 19.63 -5.63 4.65
CA SER A 184 18.79 -4.49 4.23
C SER A 184 18.32 -3.68 5.46
N PRO A 185 18.37 -2.34 5.47
CA PRO A 185 17.94 -1.56 6.61
C PRO A 185 16.44 -1.76 6.86
N ILE A 186 16.07 -1.93 8.13
CA ILE A 186 14.69 -2.20 8.57
C ILE A 186 13.73 -1.13 8.06
N GLU A 187 14.14 0.14 8.10
CA GLU A 187 13.34 1.25 7.57
C GLU A 187 13.00 1.07 6.08
N GLY A 188 13.94 0.58 5.27
CA GLY A 188 13.71 0.31 3.84
C GLY A 188 12.69 -0.81 3.65
N ARG A 189 12.83 -1.90 4.42
CA ARG A 189 11.90 -3.03 4.40
C ARG A 189 10.49 -2.63 4.86
N ASN A 190 10.42 -1.75 5.85
CA ASN A 190 9.16 -1.24 6.40
C ASN A 190 8.44 -0.33 5.41
N ARG A 191 9.17 0.51 4.67
CA ARG A 191 8.60 1.33 3.60
C ARG A 191 8.03 0.46 2.49
N VAL A 192 8.69 -0.64 2.14
CA VAL A 192 8.16 -1.62 1.18
C VAL A 192 6.89 -2.28 1.71
N LEU A 193 6.86 -2.71 2.98
CA LEU A 193 5.65 -3.26 3.61
C LEU A 193 4.49 -2.24 3.63
N LEU A 194 4.75 -1.01 4.04
CA LEU A 194 3.75 0.05 4.05
C LEU A 194 3.23 0.34 2.65
N PHE A 195 4.12 0.33 1.65
CA PHE A 195 3.72 0.48 0.26
C PHE A 195 2.79 -0.65 -0.19
N ILE A 196 3.09 -1.90 0.18
CA ILE A 196 2.24 -3.06 -0.13
C ILE A 196 0.89 -2.95 0.58
N PHE A 197 0.86 -2.64 1.87
CA PHE A 197 -0.39 -2.43 2.61
C PHE A 197 -1.24 -1.32 2.00
N LEU A 198 -0.62 -0.18 1.67
CA LEU A 198 -1.32 0.92 1.00
C LEU A 198 -1.84 0.51 -0.38
N SER A 199 -1.07 -0.27 -1.14
CA SER A 199 -1.50 -0.80 -2.44
C SER A 199 -2.70 -1.75 -2.30
N ASP A 200 -2.73 -2.57 -1.26
CA ASP A 200 -3.82 -3.52 -1.00
C ASP A 200 -5.11 -2.78 -0.59
N TYR A 201 -5.00 -1.84 0.36
CA TYR A 201 -6.13 -0.95 0.72
C TYR A 201 -6.63 -0.13 -0.48
N PHE A 202 -5.72 0.37 -1.32
CA PHE A 202 -6.08 1.11 -2.51
C PHE A 202 -6.78 0.22 -3.55
N SER A 203 -6.33 -1.02 -3.72
CA SER A 203 -6.98 -2.02 -4.58
C SER A 203 -8.42 -2.32 -4.13
N ILE A 204 -8.62 -2.56 -2.83
CA ILE A 204 -9.95 -2.78 -2.24
C ILE A 204 -10.83 -1.54 -2.40
N PHE A 205 -10.28 -0.35 -2.15
CA PHE A 205 -10.99 0.91 -2.35
C PHE A 205 -11.45 1.09 -3.81
N LEU A 206 -10.58 0.80 -4.78
CA LEU A 206 -10.94 0.83 -6.20
C LEU A 206 -12.02 -0.19 -6.56
N HIS A 207 -11.97 -1.40 -5.99
CA HIS A 207 -13.03 -2.40 -6.16
C HIS A 207 -14.38 -1.88 -5.64
N ILE A 208 -14.43 -1.34 -4.42
CA ILE A 208 -15.66 -0.79 -3.82
C ILE A 208 -16.20 0.37 -4.65
N LEU A 209 -15.34 1.29 -5.11
CA LEU A 209 -15.74 2.47 -5.86
C LEU A 209 -16.25 2.16 -7.28
N SER A 210 -15.98 0.96 -7.78
CA SER A 210 -16.38 0.51 -9.12
C SER A 210 -17.49 -0.53 -9.16
N GLY A 211 -17.80 -1.12 -7.99
CA GLY A 211 -18.95 -1.99 -7.75
C GLY A 211 -20.20 -1.24 -7.29
N LEU A 212 -20.10 0.09 -7.16
CA LEU A 212 -21.18 1.08 -7.02
C LEU A 212 -21.29 1.88 -8.33
#